data_AF-A0A8T4QSU6-F1
#
_entry.id   AF-A0A8T4QSU6-F1
#
_cell.length_a   1.000
_cell.length_b   1.000
_cell.length_c   1.000
_cell.angle_alpha   90.00
_cell.angle_beta   90.00
_cell.angle_gamma   90.00
#
_symmetry.space_group_name_H-M   'P 1'
#
loop_
_entity.id
_entity.type
_entity.pdbx_description
1 polymer ?
#
loop_
_entity_poly.entity_id
_entity_poly.type
_entity_poly.pdbx_seq_one_letter_code
_entity_poly.pdbx_strand_id
1 'polypeptide(L)'
;MDKVLVVLAVAVLVLSAGALAVSYVDDYQNVSAAPEMISPGDWVKEEQIEVYPNQVILNLQNARWLKFTDTNSMDPLFDAEANVLEMPVSYPGEIHEGDIVAYKAPEGLIVHRVVKISSDEKGMYYLVKGDNNPLADPYKIRFENIRGVIVGIIY
;
A
#
# COMPACT_ATOMS: atom_id res chain seq x y z
N MET A 1 -66.16 5.53 -8.40
CA MET A 1 -64.92 5.50 -7.60
C MET A 1 -64.93 6.72 -6.69
N ASP A 2 -64.80 6.53 -5.39
CA ASP A 2 -64.80 7.63 -4.41
C ASP A 2 -63.61 8.57 -4.68
N LYS A 3 -63.86 9.88 -4.75
CA LYS A 3 -62.81 10.89 -5.00
C LYS A 3 -61.71 10.82 -3.93
N VAL A 4 -62.05 10.40 -2.72
CA VAL A 4 -61.10 10.19 -1.61
C VAL A 4 -60.11 9.06 -1.93
N LEU A 5 -60.58 7.98 -2.55
CA LEU A 5 -59.75 6.82 -2.89
C LEU A 5 -58.70 7.16 -3.97
N VAL A 6 -59.08 8.01 -4.94
CA VAL A 6 -58.16 8.45 -6.01
C VAL A 6 -57.05 9.35 -5.47
N VAL A 7 -57.38 10.26 -4.55
CA VAL A 7 -56.38 11.17 -3.94
C VAL A 7 -55.37 10.38 -3.10
N LEU A 8 -55.83 9.40 -2.33
CA LEU A 8 -54.94 8.52 -1.55
C LEU A 8 -54.01 7.70 -2.45
N ALA A 9 -54.52 7.15 -3.56
CA ALA A 9 -53.70 6.38 -4.49
C ALA A 9 -52.61 7.24 -5.15
N VAL A 10 -52.92 8.48 -5.53
CA VAL A 10 -51.95 9.42 -6.10
C VAL A 10 -50.91 9.83 -5.06
N ALA A 11 -51.32 10.10 -3.81
CA ALA A 11 -50.38 10.45 -2.74
C ALA A 11 -49.39 9.33 -2.44
N VAL A 12 -49.84 8.06 -2.41
CA VAL A 12 -48.97 6.89 -2.22
C VAL A 12 -47.99 6.74 -3.39
N LEU A 13 -48.44 6.94 -4.63
CA LEU A 13 -47.56 6.89 -5.80
C LEU A 13 -46.47 7.96 -5.75
N VAL A 14 -46.82 9.20 -5.42
CA VAL A 14 -45.86 10.32 -5.30
C VAL A 14 -44.87 10.06 -4.17
N LEU A 15 -45.32 9.55 -3.02
CA LEU A 15 -44.45 9.17 -1.90
C LEU A 15 -43.51 8.03 -2.27
N SER A 16 -44.00 7.01 -2.99
CA SER A 16 -43.16 5.89 -3.43
C SER A 16 -42.12 6.30 -4.48
N ALA A 17 -42.48 7.18 -5.42
CA ALA A 17 -41.55 7.73 -6.39
C ALA A 17 -40.50 8.64 -5.72
N GLY A 18 -40.90 9.42 -4.71
CA GLY A 18 -39.99 10.20 -3.88
C GLY A 18 -39.02 9.34 -3.10
N ALA A 19 -39.48 8.26 -2.47
CA ALA A 19 -38.64 7.32 -1.74
C ALA A 19 -37.63 6.62 -2.68
N LEU A 20 -38.06 6.20 -3.87
CA LEU A 20 -37.18 5.60 -4.89
C LEU A 20 -36.13 6.59 -5.39
N ALA A 21 -36.50 7.86 -5.60
CA ALA A 21 -35.56 8.90 -6.00
C ALA A 21 -34.53 9.19 -4.90
N VAL A 22 -34.95 9.26 -3.63
CA VAL A 22 -34.03 9.44 -2.48
C VAL A 22 -33.04 8.28 -2.37
N SER A 23 -33.52 7.02 -2.48
CA SER A 23 -32.63 5.86 -2.47
C SER A 23 -31.64 5.85 -3.64
N TYR A 24 -32.04 6.36 -4.80
CA TYR A 24 -31.16 6.44 -5.97
C TYR A 24 -30.07 7.51 -5.82
N VAL A 25 -30.37 8.59 -5.08
CA VAL A 25 -29.41 9.67 -4.81
C VAL A 25 -28.44 9.29 -3.70
N ASP A 26 -28.87 8.56 -2.67
CA ASP A 26 -27.98 8.04 -1.61
C ASP A 26 -26.95 7.03 -2.14
N ASP A 27 -27.34 6.19 -3.11
CA ASP A 27 -26.43 5.23 -3.74
C ASP A 27 -25.35 5.94 -4.60
N TYR A 28 -25.68 7.11 -5.16
CA TYR A 28 -24.75 7.92 -5.96
C TYR A 28 -23.76 8.77 -5.13
N GLN A 29 -24.13 9.12 -3.88
CA GLN A 29 -23.23 9.86 -2.99
C GLN A 29 -22.25 8.93 -2.25
N ASN A 30 -22.48 7.62 -2.29
CA ASN A 30 -21.49 6.62 -1.88
C ASN A 30 -20.62 6.20 -3.07
N VAL A 31 -19.90 7.17 -3.66
CA VAL A 31 -18.69 6.82 -4.43
C VAL A 31 -17.71 6.23 -3.43
N SER A 32 -17.76 4.91 -3.25
CA SER A 32 -16.95 4.21 -2.26
C SER A 32 -15.48 4.46 -2.57
N ALA A 33 -14.83 5.30 -1.76
CA ALA A 33 -13.39 5.44 -1.82
C ALA A 33 -12.78 4.04 -1.64
N ALA A 34 -11.72 3.75 -2.40
CA ALA A 34 -10.94 2.54 -2.16
C ALA A 34 -10.52 2.52 -0.67
N PRO A 35 -10.51 1.35 -0.02
CA PRO A 35 -10.10 1.27 1.38
C PRO A 35 -8.68 1.80 1.54
N GLU A 36 -8.46 2.65 2.55
CA GLU A 36 -7.13 3.16 2.88
C GLU A 36 -6.20 1.98 3.19
N MET A 37 -5.00 2.02 2.59
CA MET A 37 -3.96 1.04 2.84
C MET A 37 -2.67 1.74 3.26
N ILE A 38 -1.95 1.10 4.18
CA ILE A 38 -0.69 1.64 4.68
C ILE A 38 0.35 1.72 3.56
N SER A 39 0.98 2.89 3.44
CA SER A 39 1.94 3.20 2.39
C SER A 39 3.34 3.41 2.95
N PRO A 40 4.41 3.25 2.16
CA PRO A 40 5.76 3.53 2.61
C PRO A 40 5.93 4.96 3.11
N GLY A 41 6.91 5.16 3.99
CA GLY A 41 7.34 6.48 4.42
C GLY A 41 8.02 7.27 3.30
N ASP A 42 8.21 8.56 3.54
CA ASP A 42 8.88 9.47 2.61
C ASP A 42 10.41 9.37 2.74
N TRP A 43 11.01 8.40 2.04
CA TRP A 43 12.45 8.11 2.06
C TRP A 43 13.29 8.95 1.08
N VAL A 44 12.68 9.49 0.03
CA VAL A 44 13.35 10.31 -0.99
C VAL A 44 12.64 11.64 -1.04
N LYS A 45 13.28 12.66 -0.47
CA LYS A 45 12.70 14.00 -0.42
C LYS A 45 12.67 14.64 -1.81
N GLU A 46 11.73 15.56 -2.02
CA GLU A 46 11.56 16.25 -3.30
C GLU A 46 12.86 16.94 -3.76
N GLU A 47 13.61 17.54 -2.84
CA GLU A 47 14.91 18.15 -3.12
C GLU A 47 16.00 17.17 -3.58
N GLN A 48 15.78 15.86 -3.41
CA GLN A 48 16.68 14.81 -3.91
C GLN A 48 16.31 14.32 -5.31
N ILE A 49 15.22 14.83 -5.89
CA ILE A 49 14.71 14.43 -7.21
C ILE A 49 14.87 15.60 -8.17
N GLU A 50 15.77 15.45 -9.15
CA GLU A 50 15.96 16.45 -10.19
C GLU A 50 15.51 15.90 -11.54
N VAL A 51 14.58 16.59 -12.19
CA VAL A 51 14.04 16.20 -13.50
C VAL A 51 14.48 17.20 -14.56
N TYR A 52 15.14 16.68 -15.59
CA TYR A 52 15.62 17.42 -16.75
C TYR A 52 14.96 16.88 -18.03
N PRO A 53 15.01 17.61 -19.16
CA PRO A 53 14.41 17.16 -20.41
C PRO A 53 14.91 15.79 -20.93
N ASN A 54 16.11 15.36 -20.52
CA ASN A 54 16.76 14.15 -21.02
C ASN A 54 17.21 13.18 -19.91
N GLN A 55 16.98 13.49 -18.63
CA GLN A 55 17.40 12.65 -17.52
C GLN A 55 16.62 12.94 -16.24
N VAL A 56 16.57 11.95 -15.35
CA VAL A 56 16.13 12.09 -13.96
C VAL A 56 17.32 11.71 -13.08
N ILE A 57 17.64 12.55 -12.10
CA ILE A 57 18.70 12.32 -11.13
C ILE A 57 18.07 12.14 -9.76
N LEU A 58 18.39 11.02 -9.10
CA LEU A 58 18.05 10.76 -7.71
C LEU A 58 19.33 10.86 -6.87
N ASN A 59 19.42 11.93 -6.07
CA ASN A 59 20.58 12.21 -5.21
C ASN A 59 20.51 11.39 -3.91
N LEU A 60 20.78 10.09 -4.03
CA LEU A 60 20.69 9.12 -2.93
C LEU A 60 22.07 8.66 -2.48
N GLN A 61 22.32 8.65 -1.18
CA GLN A 61 23.57 8.13 -0.63
C GLN A 61 23.51 6.61 -0.46
N ASN A 62 24.52 5.91 -1.00
CA ASN A 62 24.67 4.45 -0.87
C ASN A 62 23.49 3.62 -1.40
N ALA A 63 22.72 4.18 -2.34
CA ALA A 63 21.63 3.44 -2.98
C ALA A 63 22.16 2.26 -3.79
N ARG A 64 21.38 1.18 -3.83
CA ARG A 64 21.67 -0.04 -4.58
C ARG A 64 20.56 -0.30 -5.59
N TRP A 65 20.96 -0.75 -6.77
CA TRP A 65 20.04 -1.25 -7.79
C TRP A 65 19.92 -2.76 -7.66
N LEU A 66 18.69 -3.26 -7.65
CA LEU A 66 18.34 -4.65 -7.42
C LEU A 66 17.43 -5.18 -8.53
N LYS A 67 17.58 -6.47 -8.79
CA LYS A 67 16.64 -7.28 -9.56
C LYS A 67 16.18 -8.45 -8.70
N PHE A 68 14.94 -8.87 -8.89
CA PHE A 68 14.33 -9.95 -8.15
C PHE A 68 13.83 -11.05 -9.09
N THR A 69 13.81 -12.27 -8.58
CA THR A 69 13.16 -13.39 -9.25
C THR A 69 11.65 -13.18 -9.21
N ASP A 70 10.97 -13.50 -10.32
CA ASP A 70 9.51 -13.53 -10.37
C ASP A 70 8.99 -14.62 -9.41
N THR A 71 8.41 -14.16 -8.31
CA THR A 71 7.73 -15.00 -7.31
C THR A 71 6.26 -14.64 -7.17
N ASN A 72 5.78 -13.61 -7.88
CA ASN A 72 4.45 -13.02 -7.75
C ASN A 72 4.08 -12.50 -6.33
N SER A 73 5.00 -12.52 -5.35
CA SER A 73 4.68 -12.17 -3.95
C SER A 73 4.42 -10.68 -3.74
N MET A 74 5.03 -9.85 -4.58
CA MET A 74 4.89 -8.40 -4.55
C MET A 74 3.90 -7.88 -5.59
N ASP A 75 3.13 -8.73 -6.27
CA ASP A 75 2.08 -8.24 -7.16
C ASP A 75 1.00 -7.47 -6.37
N PRO A 76 0.37 -6.44 -6.97
CA PRO A 76 0.65 -5.88 -8.29
C PRO A 76 1.75 -4.82 -8.29
N LEU A 77 2.54 -4.70 -7.20
CA LEU A 77 3.51 -3.62 -7.03
C LEU A 77 4.65 -3.72 -8.06
N PHE A 78 5.31 -4.87 -8.22
CA PHE A 78 6.33 -5.03 -9.25
C PHE A 78 6.55 -6.50 -9.64
N ASP A 79 7.08 -6.70 -10.85
CA ASP A 79 7.44 -8.00 -11.42
C ASP A 79 8.94 -8.02 -11.80
N ALA A 80 9.48 -9.14 -12.29
CA ALA A 80 10.90 -9.41 -12.48
C ALA A 80 11.64 -8.43 -13.42
N GLU A 81 10.93 -7.75 -14.31
CA GLU A 81 11.53 -6.76 -15.22
C GLU A 81 11.73 -5.38 -14.56
N ALA A 82 11.12 -5.14 -13.40
CA ALA A 82 11.24 -3.87 -12.69
C ALA A 82 12.65 -3.64 -12.15
N ASN A 83 13.10 -2.38 -12.19
CA ASN A 83 14.33 -1.92 -11.61
C ASN A 83 14.03 -1.34 -10.23
N VAL A 84 14.56 -1.99 -9.19
CA VAL A 84 14.27 -1.61 -7.80
C VAL A 84 15.46 -0.91 -7.20
N LEU A 85 15.22 0.23 -6.56
CA LEU A 85 16.21 1.01 -5.83
C LEU A 85 16.02 0.83 -4.33
N GLU A 86 17.11 0.56 -3.63
CA GLU A 86 17.14 0.34 -2.19
C GLU A 86 18.15 1.27 -1.52
N MET A 87 17.81 1.81 -0.36
CA MET A 87 18.72 2.56 0.50
C MET A 87 19.00 1.82 1.81
N PRO A 88 20.24 1.87 2.35
CA PRO A 88 20.53 1.34 3.66
C PRO A 88 19.82 2.16 4.75
N VAL A 89 19.43 1.48 5.83
CA VAL A 89 18.84 2.10 7.02
C VAL A 89 19.90 2.17 8.12
N SER A 90 20.00 3.31 8.80
CA SER A 90 21.03 3.55 9.81
C SER A 90 20.62 3.06 11.20
N TYR A 91 19.34 3.15 11.54
CA TYR A 91 18.85 2.67 12.84
C TYR A 91 17.37 2.19 12.78
N PRO A 92 16.93 1.33 13.73
CA PRO A 92 15.62 0.68 13.68
C PRO A 92 14.41 1.62 13.58
N GLY A 93 14.51 2.80 14.19
CA GLY A 93 13.42 3.78 14.29
C GLY A 93 13.17 4.58 13.00
N GLU A 94 13.95 4.40 11.95
CA GLU A 94 13.68 4.98 10.63
C GLU A 94 12.68 4.16 9.81
N ILE A 95 12.48 2.88 10.19
CA ILE A 95 11.57 1.99 9.49
C ILE A 95 10.17 2.17 10.06
N HIS A 96 9.20 2.36 9.16
CA HIS A 96 7.80 2.58 9.48
C HIS A 96 6.94 1.42 8.94
N GLU A 97 5.77 1.25 9.54
CA GLU A 97 4.76 0.37 8.94
C GLU A 97 4.37 0.93 7.56
N GLY A 98 4.26 0.04 6.57
CA GLY A 98 4.07 0.39 5.16
C GLY A 98 5.34 0.39 4.33
N ASP A 99 6.53 0.54 4.94
CA ASP A 99 7.81 0.45 4.23
C ASP A 99 8.00 -0.94 3.61
N ILE A 100 8.68 -0.98 2.46
CA ILE A 100 9.04 -2.23 1.81
C ILE A 100 10.52 -2.48 2.09
N VAL A 101 10.83 -3.56 2.78
CA VAL A 101 12.20 -3.85 3.23
C VAL A 101 12.78 -5.03 2.48
N ALA A 102 14.05 -4.91 2.10
CA ALA A 102 14.85 -6.06 1.69
C ALA A 102 15.53 -6.64 2.93
N TYR A 103 15.34 -7.93 3.19
CA TYR A 103 15.87 -8.59 4.37
C TYR A 103 16.45 -9.97 4.03
N LYS A 104 17.38 -10.43 4.89
CA LYS A 104 18.03 -11.74 4.76
C LYS A 104 17.17 -12.81 5.41
N ALA A 105 16.78 -13.80 4.61
CA ALA A 105 16.12 -15.02 5.02
C ALA A 105 17.02 -16.24 4.74
N PRO A 106 16.74 -17.43 5.30
CA PRO A 106 17.48 -18.66 5.01
C PRO A 106 17.58 -18.98 3.51
N GLU A 107 16.51 -18.68 2.76
CA GLU A 107 16.36 -18.90 1.32
C GLU A 107 17.02 -17.81 0.45
N GLY A 108 17.47 -16.71 1.04
CA GLY A 108 18.13 -15.62 0.33
C GLY A 108 17.61 -14.24 0.72
N LEU A 109 17.80 -13.27 -0.18
CA LEU A 109 17.29 -11.93 0.02
C LEU A 109 15.83 -11.87 -0.44
N ILE A 110 14.94 -11.44 0.46
CA ILE A 110 13.50 -11.28 0.19
C ILE A 110 13.14 -9.80 0.33
N VAL A 111 12.13 -9.35 -0.42
CA VAL A 111 11.55 -8.01 -0.32
C VAL A 111 10.08 -8.13 -0.02
N HIS A 112 9.63 -7.58 1.11
CA HIS A 112 8.22 -7.58 1.53
C HIS A 112 7.89 -6.31 2.32
N ARG A 113 6.59 -5.99 2.44
CA ARG A 113 6.09 -4.82 3.14
C ARG A 113 6.02 -5.05 4.65
N VAL A 114 6.49 -4.10 5.45
CA VAL A 114 6.30 -4.06 6.89
C VAL A 114 4.83 -3.82 7.19
N VAL A 115 4.16 -4.81 7.75
CA VAL A 115 2.74 -4.73 8.13
C VAL A 115 2.55 -4.43 9.61
N LYS A 116 3.60 -4.64 10.42
CA LYS A 116 3.58 -4.33 11.85
C LYS A 116 4.98 -4.16 12.43
N ILE A 117 5.14 -3.19 13.31
CA ILE A 117 6.34 -3.04 14.15
C ILE A 117 5.98 -3.35 15.60
N SER A 118 6.80 -4.15 16.28
CA SER A 118 6.57 -4.50 17.68
C SER A 118 7.88 -4.84 18.40
N SER A 119 7.80 -5.22 19.67
CA SER A 119 8.95 -5.59 20.48
C SER A 119 8.65 -6.78 21.38
N ASP A 120 9.69 -7.53 21.72
CA ASP A 120 9.67 -8.62 22.69
C ASP A 120 10.96 -8.61 23.52
N GLU A 121 11.24 -9.65 24.30
CA GLU A 121 12.45 -9.71 25.14
C GLU A 121 13.78 -9.61 24.38
N LYS A 122 13.76 -9.80 23.04
CA LYS A 122 14.95 -9.67 22.18
C LYS A 122 15.02 -8.32 21.48
N GLY A 123 14.13 -7.38 21.80
CA GLY A 123 14.08 -6.03 21.24
C GLY A 123 13.04 -5.87 20.13
N MET A 124 13.22 -4.85 19.30
CA MET A 124 12.32 -4.53 18.20
C MET A 124 12.33 -5.64 17.13
N TYR A 125 11.18 -5.87 16.50
CA TYR A 125 11.04 -6.72 15.32
C TYR A 125 9.96 -6.19 14.38
N TYR A 126 10.02 -6.68 13.15
CA TYR A 126 9.14 -6.34 12.05
C TYR A 126 8.40 -7.60 11.61
N LEU A 127 7.08 -7.49 11.45
CA LEU A 127 6.30 -8.47 10.71
C LEU A 127 6.16 -7.94 9.29
N VAL A 128 6.54 -8.76 8.32
CA VAL A 128 6.54 -8.40 6.92
C VAL A 128 5.67 -9.36 6.11
N LYS A 129 5.19 -8.91 4.95
CA LYS A 129 4.31 -9.66 4.08
C LYS A 129 4.48 -9.21 2.63
N GLY A 130 4.52 -10.15 1.69
CA GLY A 130 4.39 -9.82 0.26
C GLY A 130 3.00 -9.28 -0.04
N ASP A 131 2.91 -8.21 -0.84
CA ASP A 131 1.64 -7.54 -1.12
C ASP A 131 0.56 -8.53 -1.62
N ASN A 132 0.94 -9.52 -2.42
CA ASN A 132 0.07 -10.56 -2.96
C ASN A 132 -0.07 -11.83 -2.07
N ASN A 133 0.69 -11.95 -0.99
CA ASN A 133 0.62 -13.13 -0.13
C ASN A 133 -0.69 -13.12 0.70
N PRO A 134 -1.27 -14.27 1.08
CA PRO A 134 -2.46 -14.29 1.94
C PRO A 134 -2.13 -14.07 3.42
N LEU A 135 -0.90 -14.40 3.84
CA LEU A 135 -0.44 -14.38 5.22
C LEU A 135 0.89 -13.64 5.31
N ALA A 136 1.18 -13.11 6.49
CA ALA A 136 2.50 -12.58 6.82
C ALA A 136 3.56 -13.70 6.86
N ASP A 137 4.81 -13.30 6.69
CA ASP A 137 5.94 -14.22 6.76
C ASP A 137 6.01 -14.85 8.16
N PRO A 138 6.41 -16.12 8.28
CA PRO A 138 6.30 -16.88 9.52
C PRO A 138 7.33 -16.45 10.60
N TYR A 139 8.20 -15.49 10.31
CA TYR A 139 9.32 -15.11 11.16
C TYR A 139 9.25 -13.64 11.58
N LYS A 140 9.70 -13.37 12.81
CA LYS A 140 9.97 -12.00 13.28
C LYS A 140 11.29 -11.53 12.69
N ILE A 141 11.25 -10.51 11.83
CA ILE A 141 12.46 -9.96 11.21
C ILE A 141 13.10 -8.99 12.20
N ARG A 142 14.42 -9.13 12.43
CA ARG A 142 15.20 -8.23 13.29
C ARG A 142 15.95 -7.22 12.45
N PHE A 143 16.30 -6.09 13.05
CA PHE A 143 16.97 -5.01 12.35
C PHE A 143 18.29 -5.47 11.70
N GLU A 144 19.06 -6.34 12.36
CA GLU A 144 20.30 -6.90 11.81
C GLU A 144 20.12 -7.75 10.54
N ASN A 145 18.89 -8.22 10.29
CA ASN A 145 18.54 -8.95 9.08
C ASN A 145 18.01 -8.03 7.97
N ILE A 146 17.63 -6.79 8.29
CA ILE A 146 17.20 -5.81 7.29
C ILE A 146 18.44 -5.23 6.61
N ARG A 147 18.42 -5.26 5.28
CA ARG A 147 19.51 -4.77 4.45
C ARG A 147 19.28 -3.33 4.01
N GLY A 148 18.02 -2.95 3.81
CA GLY A 148 17.62 -1.64 3.34
C GLY A 148 16.12 -1.55 3.06
N VAL A 149 15.67 -0.35 2.75
CA VAL A 149 14.29 -0.05 2.35
C VAL A 149 14.26 0.24 0.86
N ILE A 150 13.20 -0.22 0.20
CA ILE A 150 12.93 0.06 -1.20
C ILE A 150 12.37 1.48 -1.32
N VAL A 151 13.02 2.28 -2.14
CA VAL A 151 12.73 3.72 -2.28
C VAL A 151 12.33 4.12 -3.70
N GLY A 152 12.45 3.20 -4.66
CA GLY A 152 12.06 3.45 -6.04
C GLY A 152 11.83 2.15 -6.81
N ILE A 153 10.82 2.16 -7.67
CA ILE A 153 10.50 1.08 -8.60
C ILE A 153 10.34 1.73 -9.97
N ILE A 154 11.11 1.27 -10.94
CA ILE A 154 11.12 1.81 -12.29
C ILE A 154 10.79 0.65 -13.24
N TYR A 155 9.72 0.81 -14.00
CA TYR A 155 9.23 -0.15 -15.00
C TYR A 155 9.80 0.16 -16.38
#